data_AF-A0A9D7H9E8-F1
#
_entry.id   AF-A0A9D7H9E8-F1
#
_cell.length_a   1.000
_cell.length_b   1.000
_cell.length_c   1.000
_cell.angle_alpha   90.00
_cell.angle_beta   90.00
_cell.angle_gamma   90.00
#
_symmetry.space_group_name_H-M   'P 1'
#
loop_
_entity.id
_entity.type
_entity.pdbx_description
1 polymer ?
#
loop_
_entity_poly.entity_id
_entity_poly.type
_entity_poly.pdbx_seq_one_letter_code
_entity_poly.pdbx_strand_id
1 'polypeptide(L)'
;MRKSALVLLAALPLAAGCAPPKVLVGHAYASSDKSIQTFIQKSGAAVGSGDSKTNLFNVHVRVCNQDANNSTTACKDSVILENVVPNSI
;
A
#
# COMPACT_ATOMS: atom_id res chain seq x y z
N MET A 1 -14.96 -24.52 -56.08
CA MET A 1 -14.96 -23.09 -55.69
C MET A 1 -14.69 -23.00 -54.20
N ARG A 2 -13.78 -22.10 -53.84
CA ARG A 2 -13.23 -21.87 -52.51
C ARG A 2 -14.28 -21.31 -51.54
N LYS A 3 -14.12 -21.61 -50.24
CA LYS A 3 -14.29 -20.74 -49.05
C LYS A 3 -14.50 -21.66 -47.84
N SER A 4 -13.43 -22.12 -47.19
CA SER A 4 -12.75 -21.44 -46.08
C SER A 4 -13.52 -21.52 -44.75
N ALA A 5 -12.80 -22.12 -43.80
CA ALA A 5 -13.08 -22.32 -42.39
C ALA A 5 -13.58 -21.10 -41.62
N LEU A 6 -14.25 -21.37 -40.49
CA LEU A 6 -14.18 -20.52 -39.30
C LEU A 6 -14.48 -21.37 -38.05
N VAL A 7 -13.41 -21.98 -37.54
CA VAL A 7 -13.25 -22.24 -36.10
C VAL A 7 -13.08 -20.87 -35.45
N LEU A 8 -13.85 -20.55 -34.41
CA LEU A 8 -13.34 -19.64 -33.38
C LEU A 8 -14.01 -19.96 -32.03
N LEU A 9 -13.32 -20.83 -31.28
CA LEU A 9 -13.38 -20.89 -29.82
C LEU A 9 -13.19 -19.48 -29.26
N ALA A 10 -14.19 -18.95 -28.57
CA ALA A 10 -14.06 -17.77 -27.72
C ALA A 10 -14.56 -18.10 -26.31
N ALA A 11 -13.96 -19.11 -25.71
CA ALA A 11 -14.08 -19.41 -24.28
C ALA A 11 -12.73 -19.14 -23.62
N LEU A 12 -12.43 -17.88 -23.33
CA LEU A 12 -11.47 -17.49 -22.30
C LEU A 12 -11.95 -16.15 -21.70
N PRO A 13 -12.57 -16.15 -20.51
CA PRO A 13 -12.39 -15.00 -19.65
C PRO A 13 -10.90 -14.95 -19.33
N LEU A 14 -10.18 -14.07 -20.02
CA LEU A 14 -8.86 -13.64 -19.64
C LEU A 14 -8.93 -13.37 -18.13
N ALA A 15 -8.22 -14.21 -17.38
CA ALA A 15 -7.80 -13.94 -16.04
C ALA A 15 -7.15 -12.55 -16.04
N ALA A 16 -7.95 -11.51 -15.81
CA ALA A 16 -7.47 -10.23 -15.35
C ALA A 16 -6.88 -10.55 -13.99
N GLY A 17 -5.57 -10.79 -14.01
CA GLY A 17 -4.83 -11.41 -12.94
C GLY A 17 -5.19 -10.79 -11.60
N CYS A 18 -5.62 -11.65 -10.68
CA CYS A 18 -5.31 -11.42 -9.28
C CYS A 18 -3.79 -11.37 -9.19
N ALA A 19 -3.23 -10.17 -9.36
CA ALA A 19 -1.84 -9.92 -9.02
C ALA A 19 -1.65 -10.46 -7.60
N PRO A 20 -0.60 -11.24 -7.35
CA PRO A 20 -0.31 -11.70 -5.99
C PRO A 20 -0.36 -10.48 -5.06
N PRO A 21 -1.13 -10.54 -3.96
CA PRO A 21 -1.21 -9.41 -3.04
C PRO A 21 0.21 -9.01 -2.67
N LYS A 22 0.53 -7.72 -2.82
CA LYS A 22 1.84 -7.20 -2.40
C LYS A 22 1.92 -7.38 -0.89
N VAL A 23 2.62 -8.42 -0.46
CA VAL A 23 2.80 -8.70 0.96
C VAL A 23 3.78 -7.65 1.49
N LEU A 24 3.31 -6.81 2.40
CA LEU A 24 4.18 -5.94 3.19
C LEU A 24 4.95 -6.84 4.16
N VAL A 25 6.13 -7.29 3.74
CA VAL A 25 7.04 -8.03 4.61
C VAL A 25 7.68 -7.02 5.56
N GLY A 26 7.10 -6.88 6.75
CA GLY A 26 7.66 -6.08 7.84
C GLY A 26 8.85 -6.78 8.44
N HIS A 27 10.04 -6.59 7.86
CA HIS A 27 11.25 -6.94 8.58
C HIS A 27 11.46 -5.92 9.70
N ALA A 28 11.19 -6.31 10.94
CA ALA A 28 11.55 -5.53 12.12
C ALA A 28 13.07 -5.61 12.36
N TYR A 29 13.88 -5.15 11.41
CA TYR A 29 15.30 -4.88 11.62
C TYR A 29 15.43 -3.49 12.26
N ALA A 30 14.90 -3.35 13.48
CA ALA A 30 15.26 -2.20 14.31
C ALA A 30 16.60 -2.52 14.96
N SER A 31 17.66 -1.84 14.54
CA SER A 31 18.90 -1.81 15.31
C SER A 31 18.61 -1.29 16.72
N SER A 32 19.35 -1.72 17.74
CA SER A 32 19.06 -1.37 19.15
C SER A 32 19.12 0.12 19.45
N ASP A 33 19.72 0.91 18.55
CA ASP A 33 19.83 2.37 18.59
C ASP A 33 18.76 3.07 17.73
N LYS A 34 17.73 2.35 17.28
CA LYS A 34 16.68 2.87 16.41
C LYS A 34 15.28 2.54 16.93
N SER A 35 14.42 3.56 16.94
CA SER A 35 12.98 3.42 17.16
C SER A 35 12.27 3.51 15.81
N ILE A 36 11.38 2.56 15.52
CA ILE A 36 10.58 2.53 14.30
C ILE A 36 9.10 2.62 14.68
N GLN A 37 8.39 3.61 14.15
CA GLN A 37 6.96 3.81 14.39
C GLN A 37 6.24 3.96 13.05
N THR A 38 5.11 3.25 12.90
CA THR A 38 4.23 3.42 11.75
C THR A 38 3.04 4.27 12.17
N PHE A 39 2.71 5.31 11.39
CA PHE A 39 1.56 6.18 11.67
C PHE A 39 0.83 6.55 10.37
N ILE A 40 -0.43 6.93 10.52
CA ILE A 40 -1.34 7.20 9.39
C ILE A 40 -1.74 8.68 9.43
N GLN A 41 -1.65 9.34 8.28
CA GLN A 41 -2.00 10.77 8.13
C GLN A 41 -3.01 10.94 6.99
N LYS A 42 -4.01 11.81 7.17
CA LYS A 42 -4.96 12.13 6.09
C LYS A 42 -4.23 12.74 4.89
N SER A 43 -4.42 12.20 3.68
CA SER A 43 -3.66 12.64 2.49
C SER A 43 -4.24 13.91 1.85
N GLY A 44 -5.47 14.27 2.19
CA GLY A 44 -6.23 15.33 1.54
C GLY A 44 -6.98 14.88 0.28
N ALA A 45 -6.69 13.67 -0.22
CA ALA A 45 -7.45 13.07 -1.31
C ALA A 45 -8.68 12.30 -0.78
N ALA A 46 -9.65 12.08 -1.67
CA ALA A 46 -10.83 11.27 -1.42
C ALA A 46 -11.20 10.48 -2.66
N VAL A 47 -11.79 9.31 -2.46
CA VAL A 47 -12.40 8.49 -3.52
C VAL A 47 -13.91 8.41 -3.32
N GLY A 48 -14.64 8.17 -4.42
CA GLY A 48 -16.10 8.13 -4.41
C GLY A 48 -16.74 9.51 -4.62
N SER A 49 -18.07 9.51 -4.72
CA SER A 49 -18.88 10.72 -4.94
C SER A 49 -20.11 10.71 -4.03
N GLY A 50 -20.66 11.90 -3.76
CA GLY A 50 -21.80 12.07 -2.85
C GLY A 50 -21.55 11.48 -1.45
N ASP A 51 -22.49 10.68 -0.97
CA ASP A 51 -22.46 10.05 0.36
C ASP A 51 -21.43 8.90 0.49
N SER A 52 -20.87 8.43 -0.63
CA SER A 52 -19.84 7.38 -0.66
C SER A 52 -18.42 7.94 -0.65
N LYS A 53 -18.24 9.23 -0.35
CA LYS A 53 -16.91 9.87 -0.28
C LYS A 53 -16.11 9.30 0.90
N THR A 54 -14.99 8.68 0.58
CA THR A 54 -14.05 8.13 1.55
C THR A 54 -12.75 8.91 1.50
N ASN A 55 -12.31 9.43 2.65
CA ASN A 55 -11.01 10.10 2.76
C ASN A 55 -9.89 9.07 2.63
N LEU A 56 -8.84 9.46 1.92
CA LEU A 56 -7.63 8.65 1.78
C LEU A 56 -6.56 9.11 2.77
N PHE A 57 -5.63 8.20 3.03
CA PHE A 57 -4.57 8.39 4.01
C PHE A 57 -3.22 7.98 3.41
N ASN A 58 -2.17 8.60 3.92
CA ASN A 58 -0.80 8.19 3.70
C ASN A 58 -0.33 7.41 4.93
N VAL A 59 0.37 6.31 4.71
CA VAL A 59 1.03 5.54 5.76
C VAL A 59 2.49 5.95 5.78
N HIS A 60 2.95 6.35 6.95
CA HIS A 60 4.29 6.83 7.20
C HIS A 60 5.02 5.85 8.10
N VAL A 61 6.32 5.72 7.87
CA VAL A 61 7.27 5.13 8.81
C VAL A 61 8.17 6.23 9.31
N ARG A 62 8.18 6.42 10.63
CA ARG A 62 9.12 7.25 11.36
C ARG A 62 10.25 6.37 11.88
N VAL A 63 11.47 6.74 11.54
CA VAL A 63 12.68 6.15 12.11
C VAL A 63 13.40 7.22 12.92
N CYS A 64 13.59 6.98 14.21
CA CYS A 64 14.35 7.86 15.10
C CYS A 64 15.61 7.15 15.61
N ASN A 65 16.62 7.92 15.97
CA ASN A 65 17.66 7.44 16.87
C ASN A 65 17.06 7.26 18.26
N GLN A 66 17.42 6.17 18.92
CA GLN A 66 17.02 5.88 20.28
C GLN A 66 18.25 5.89 21.18
N ASP A 67 18.20 6.65 22.27
CA ASP A 67 19.26 6.67 23.27
C ASP A 67 19.06 5.60 24.36
N ALA A 68 20.01 5.51 25.28
CA ALA A 68 19.99 4.54 26.37
C ALA A 68 18.82 4.71 27.35
N ASN A 69 18.14 5.87 27.34
CA ASN A 69 16.98 6.17 28.18
C ASN A 69 15.65 5.94 27.44
N ASN A 70 15.68 5.32 26.26
CA ASN A 70 14.55 5.18 25.34
C ASN A 70 13.99 6.52 24.82
N SER A 71 14.76 7.60 24.90
CA SER A 71 14.38 8.87 24.29
C SER A 71 14.69 8.84 22.79
N THR A 72 13.81 9.46 21.99
CA THR A 72 13.94 9.50 20.53
C THR A 72 14.46 10.84 20.04
N THR A 73 15.47 10.83 19.18
CA THR A 73 16.04 12.02 18.53
C THR A 73 16.23 11.79 17.03
N ALA A 74 16.48 12.87 16.26
CA ALA A 74 16.77 12.80 14.82
C ALA A 74 15.76 11.94 14.01
N CYS A 75 14.47 12.12 14.29
CA CYS A 75 13.41 11.38 13.62
C CYS A 75 13.29 11.77 12.15
N LYS A 76 13.17 10.78 11.28
CA LYS A 76 12.90 10.96 9.86
C LYS A 76 11.68 10.18 9.45
N ASP A 77 10.76 10.88 8.80
CA ASP A 77 9.50 10.31 8.33
C ASP A 77 9.62 10.00 6.84
N SER A 78 9.14 8.84 6.44
CA SER A 78 9.05 8.41 5.05
C SER A 78 7.65 7.91 4.76
N VAL A 79 7.07 8.36 3.65
CA VAL A 79 5.79 7.83 3.17
C VAL A 79 6.05 6.47 2.52
N ILE A 80 5.37 5.43 2.99
CA ILE A 80 5.49 4.07 2.44
C ILE A 80 4.28 3.65 1.62
N LEU A 81 3.11 4.25 1.87
CA LEU A 81 1.91 4.09 1.08
C LEU A 81 1.21 5.43 0.96
N GLU A 82 0.71 5.73 -0.23
CA GLU A 82 -0.04 6.94 -0.51
C GLU A 82 -1.49 6.60 -0.84
N ASN A 83 -2.40 7.47 -0.40
CA ASN A 83 -3.79 7.45 -0.81
C ASN A 83 -4.53 6.11 -0.58
N VAL A 84 -4.31 5.50 0.59
CA VAL A 84 -4.96 4.24 0.99
C VAL A 84 -6.23 4.48 1.81
N VAL A 85 -7.15 3.52 1.75
CA VAL A 85 -8.31 3.45 2.66
C VAL A 85 -7.81 2.80 3.97
N PRO A 86 -8.09 3.36 5.16
CA PRO A 86 -7.46 2.90 6.40
C PRO A 86 -7.99 1.54 6.86
N ASN A 87 -9.16 1.11 6.39
CA ASN A 87 -9.72 -0.21 6.67
C ASN A 87 -9.12 -1.34 5.81
N SER A 88 -8.19 -1.03 4.90
CA SER A 88 -7.57 -2.00 3.97
C SER A 88 -6.09 -2.28 4.26
N ILE A 89 -5.57 -1.81 5.39
CA ILE A 89 -4.19 -2.02 5.87
C ILE A 89 -4.17 -2.89 7.11
#